data_AF-A0A1X0RJV6-F1
#
_entry.id   AF-A0A1X0RJV6-F1
#
_cell.length_a   1.000
_cell.length_b   1.000
_cell.length_c   1.000
_cell.angle_alpha   90.00
_cell.angle_beta   90.00
_cell.angle_gamma   90.00
#
_symmetry.space_group_name_H-M   'P 1'
#
loop_
_entity.id
_entity.type
_entity.pdbx_description
1 polymer ?
#
loop_
_entity_poly.entity_id
_entity_poly.type
_entity_poly.pdbx_seq_one_letter_code
_entity_poly.pdbx_strand_id
1 'polypeptide(L)'
;EVQSLIKSRGYKATYLPPYSPFLNSIELFWSKVKDGIRRDCLTVDDNLSARIIESAKTISVDDCVNWISHLYSFFDRCLALEPML
;
A
#
# COMPACT_ATOMS: atom_id res chain seq x y z
N GLU A 1 -22.82 -7.85 2.96
CA GLU A 1 -22.19 -8.35 4.20
C GLU A 1 -20.93 -7.57 4.61
N VAL A 2 -19.90 -7.46 3.76
CA VAL A 2 -18.67 -6.71 4.13
C VAL A 2 -18.93 -5.23 4.43
N GLN A 3 -19.70 -4.53 3.59
CA GLN A 3 -20.03 -3.11 3.84
C GLN A 3 -20.81 -2.89 5.15
N SER A 4 -21.69 -3.81 5.55
CA SER A 4 -22.42 -3.71 6.81
C SER A 4 -21.49 -3.89 8.01
N LEU A 5 -20.48 -4.76 7.91
CA LEU A 5 -19.45 -4.94 8.94
C LEU A 5 -18.54 -3.71 9.07
N ILE A 6 -18.18 -3.06 7.96
CA ILE A 6 -17.40 -1.81 7.97
C ILE A 6 -18.20 -0.70 8.67
N LYS A 7 -19.46 -0.53 8.27
CA LYS A 7 -20.35 0.51 8.84
C LYS A 7 -20.68 0.26 10.32
N SER A 8 -20.89 -0.98 10.74
CA SER A 8 -21.19 -1.31 12.14
C SER A 8 -20.04 -0.99 13.09
N ARG A 9 -18.81 -0.95 12.58
CA ARG A 9 -17.60 -0.51 13.30
C ARG A 9 -17.37 1.00 13.24
N GLY A 10 -18.24 1.76 12.56
CA GLY A 10 -18.12 3.21 12.42
C GLY A 10 -17.18 3.68 11.31
N TYR A 11 -16.66 2.77 10.48
CA TYR A 11 -15.78 3.13 9.37
C TYR A 11 -16.57 3.50 8.11
N LYS A 12 -15.97 4.33 7.26
CA LYS A 12 -16.47 4.66 5.93
C LYS A 12 -15.64 3.93 4.88
N ALA A 13 -16.31 3.19 4.00
CA ALA A 13 -15.67 2.62 2.82
C ALA A 13 -15.46 3.72 1.76
N THR A 14 -14.23 3.87 1.29
CA THR A 14 -13.86 4.74 0.17
C THR A 14 -13.35 3.86 -0.95
N TYR A 15 -13.83 4.10 -2.16
CA TYR A 15 -13.46 3.34 -3.35
C TYR A 15 -12.49 4.14 -4.21
N LEU A 16 -11.47 3.47 -4.73
CA LEU A 16 -10.54 4.05 -5.69
C LEU A 16 -11.10 3.91 -7.11
N PRO A 17 -10.78 4.86 -8.00
CA PRO A 17 -11.07 4.70 -9.43
C PRO A 17 -10.40 3.44 -10.00
N PRO A 18 -11.00 2.81 -11.02
CA PRO A 18 -10.39 1.67 -11.71
C PRO A 18 -8.98 1.99 -12.23
N TYR A 19 -8.09 1.00 -12.22
CA TYR A 19 -6.73 1.10 -12.76
C TYR A 19 -5.89 2.28 -12.22
N SER A 20 -6.18 2.75 -11.00
CA SER A 20 -5.46 3.85 -10.37
C SER A 20 -4.62 3.40 -9.16
N PRO A 21 -3.66 2.47 -9.34
CA PRO A 21 -2.85 1.95 -8.23
C PRO A 21 -1.97 3.03 -7.57
N PHE A 22 -1.66 4.11 -8.30
CA PHE A 22 -0.94 5.28 -7.76
C PHE A 22 -1.72 6.04 -6.67
N LEU A 23 -3.03 5.83 -6.56
CA LEU A 23 -3.86 6.34 -5.45
C LEU A 23 -3.94 5.38 -4.25
N ASN A 24 -3.31 4.21 -4.34
CA ASN A 24 -3.37 3.17 -3.32
C ASN A 24 -2.03 3.07 -2.57
N SER A 25 -1.94 3.66 -1.37
CA SER A 25 -0.70 3.67 -0.57
C SER A 25 -0.18 2.29 -0.20
N ILE A 26 -1.05 1.26 -0.15
CA ILE A 26 -0.62 -0.11 0.17
C ILE A 26 0.31 -0.68 -0.91
N GLU A 27 0.28 -0.17 -2.14
CA GLU A 27 1.19 -0.59 -3.21
C GLU A 27 2.64 -0.21 -2.88
N LEU A 28 2.84 0.98 -2.31
CA LEU A 28 4.16 1.46 -1.87
C LEU A 28 4.67 0.66 -0.66
N PHE A 29 3.77 0.33 0.27
CA PHE A 29 4.06 -0.59 1.38
C PHE A 29 4.58 -1.93 0.83
N TRP A 30 3.84 -2.57 -0.07
CA TRP A 30 4.24 -3.86 -0.62
C TRP A 30 5.49 -3.77 -1.49
N SER A 31 5.73 -2.65 -2.16
CA SER A 31 6.99 -2.42 -2.88
C SER A 31 8.17 -2.52 -1.91
N LYS A 32 8.15 -1.76 -0.81
CA LYS A 32 9.24 -1.77 0.18
C LYS A 32 9.40 -3.16 0.84
N VAL A 33 8.28 -3.82 1.19
CA VAL A 33 8.33 -5.17 1.78
C VAL A 33 8.99 -6.17 0.82
N LYS A 34 8.59 -6.17 -0.46
CA LYS A 34 9.17 -7.05 -1.49
C LYS A 34 10.64 -6.76 -1.71
N ASP A 35 11.04 -5.49 -1.70
CA ASP A 35 12.44 -5.11 -1.86
C ASP A 35 13.30 -5.63 -0.70
N GLY A 36 12.77 -5.62 0.52
CA GLY A 36 13.45 -6.23 1.68
C GLY A 36 13.59 -7.76 1.56
N ILE A 37 12.58 -8.45 1.02
CA ILE A 37 12.64 -9.91 0.83
C ILE A 37 13.58 -10.29 -0.32
N ARG A 38 13.58 -9.52 -1.42
CA ARG A 38 14.37 -9.81 -2.63
C ARG A 38 15.88 -9.64 -2.45
N ARG A 39 16.33 -8.93 -1.41
CA ARG A 39 17.77 -8.78 -1.12
C ARG A 39 18.43 -10.12 -0.82
N ASP A 40 17.68 -11.06 -0.26
CA ASP A 40 18.19 -12.36 0.15
C ASP A 40 17.42 -13.48 -0.56
N CYS A 41 18.13 -14.38 -1.24
CA CYS A 41 17.50 -15.55 -1.87
C CYS A 41 16.73 -16.39 -0.83
N LEU A 42 15.54 -16.87 -1.23
CA LEU A 42 14.79 -17.84 -0.43
C LEU A 42 15.41 -19.23 -0.61
N THR A 43 15.67 -19.87 0.52
CA THR A 43 16.09 -21.27 0.63
C THR A 43 14.90 -22.16 0.96
N VAL A 44 15.05 -23.48 0.85
CA VAL A 44 13.96 -24.44 1.13
C VAL A 44 13.50 -24.39 2.59
N ASP A 45 14.38 -23.96 3.50
CA ASP A 45 14.12 -23.87 4.93
C ASP A 45 13.58 -22.50 5.35
N ASP A 46 13.52 -21.54 4.44
CA ASP A 46 13.04 -20.19 4.75
C ASP A 46 11.52 -20.15 4.98
N ASN A 47 11.13 -19.51 6.09
CA ASN A 47 9.74 -19.16 6.33
C ASN A 47 9.43 -17.79 5.71
N LEU A 48 8.74 -17.80 4.57
CA LEU A 48 8.34 -16.58 3.86
C LEU A 48 7.52 -15.63 4.75
N SER A 49 6.64 -16.15 5.61
CA SER A 49 5.82 -15.32 6.49
C SER A 49 6.68 -14.58 7.52
N ALA A 50 7.69 -15.25 8.08
CA ALA A 50 8.64 -14.62 8.99
C ALA A 50 9.42 -13.50 8.29
N ARG A 51 9.88 -13.72 7.06
CA ARG A 51 10.58 -12.67 6.27
C ARG A 51 9.69 -11.49 5.91
N ILE A 52 8.42 -11.73 5.57
CA ILE A 52 7.44 -10.66 5.37
C ILE A 52 7.30 -9.81 6.63
N ILE A 53 7.18 -10.46 7.80
CA ILE A 53 7.08 -9.76 9.10
C ILE A 53 8.34 -8.94 9.38
N GLU A 54 9.54 -9.51 9.20
CA GLU A 54 10.79 -8.80 9.43
C GLU A 54 10.97 -7.62 8.47
N SER A 55 10.66 -7.80 7.19
CA SER A 55 10.69 -6.72 6.20
C SER A 55 9.69 -5.61 6.53
N ALA A 56 8.46 -5.97 6.94
CA ALA A 56 7.44 -5.00 7.33
C ALA A 56 7.82 -4.20 8.59
N LYS A 57 8.58 -4.78 9.53
CA LYS A 57 9.10 -4.06 10.71
C LYS A 57 10.09 -2.94 10.36
N THR A 58 10.68 -2.96 9.17
CA THR A 58 11.60 -1.90 8.71
C THR A 58 10.89 -0.64 8.23
N ILE A 59 9.56 -0.65 8.19
CA ILE A 59 8.74 0.46 7.73
C ILE A 59 8.57 1.45 8.89
N SER A 60 9.01 2.68 8.67
CA SER A 60 8.90 3.77 9.63
C SER A 60 7.58 4.53 9.46
N VAL A 61 7.27 5.36 10.45
CA VAL A 61 6.15 6.31 10.35
C VAL A 61 6.40 7.31 9.22
N ASP A 62 7.64 7.76 9.04
CA ASP A 62 8.01 8.67 7.95
C ASP A 62 7.77 8.06 6.57
N ASP A 63 8.03 6.76 6.39
CA ASP A 63 7.68 6.08 5.14
C ASP A 63 6.18 6.21 4.84
N CYS A 64 5.33 5.90 5.83
CA CYS A 64 3.88 6.00 5.70
C CYS A 64 3.42 7.43 5.38
N VAL A 65 3.97 8.43 6.07
CA VAL A 65 3.65 9.85 5.82
C VAL A 65 4.07 10.27 4.41
N ASN A 66 5.25 9.83 3.95
CA ASN A 66 5.73 10.14 2.61
C ASN A 66 4.89 9.47 1.53
N TRP A 67 4.46 8.22 1.73
CA TRP A 67 3.57 7.51 0.79
C TRP A 67 2.20 8.18 0.68
N ILE A 68 1.64 8.61 1.81
CA ILE A 68 0.40 9.38 1.83
C ILE A 68 0.60 10.74 1.15
N SER A 69 1.71 11.44 1.40
CA SER A 69 1.98 12.71 0.71
C SER A 69 2.14 12.51 -0.80
N HIS A 70 2.79 11.43 -1.22
CA HIS A 70 2.95 11.06 -2.61
C HIS A 70 1.61 10.81 -3.31
N LEU A 71 0.69 10.02 -2.73
CA LEU A 71 -0.61 9.77 -3.36
C LEU A 71 -1.46 11.06 -3.46
N TYR A 72 -1.38 11.95 -2.47
CA TYR A 72 -2.08 13.23 -2.50
C TYR A 72 -1.64 14.11 -3.66
N SER A 73 -0.36 14.06 -4.06
CA SER A 73 0.14 14.83 -5.20
C SER A 73 -0.54 14.49 -6.54
N PHE A 74 -1.21 13.34 -6.63
CA PHE A 74 -1.96 12.93 -7.82
C PHE A 74 -3.41 13.41 -7.83
N PHE A 75 -3.94 13.92 -6.71
CA PHE A 75 -5.37 14.23 -6.59
C PHE A 75 -5.76 15.37 -7.53
N ASP A 76 -4.99 16.45 -7.59
CA ASP A 76 -5.28 17.59 -8.46
C ASP A 76 -5.28 17.17 -9.93
N ARG A 77 -4.34 16.32 -10.32
CA ARG A 77 -4.24 15.75 -11.68
C ARG A 77 -5.43 14.87 -12.02
N CYS A 78 -5.89 14.04 -11.08
CA CYS A 78 -7.11 13.25 -11.22
C CYS A 78 -8.36 14.13 -11.36
N LEU A 79 -8.47 15.20 -10.56
CA LEU A 79 -9.58 16.15 -10.61
C LEU A 79 -9.59 16.93 -11.93
N ALA A 80 -8.41 17.20 -12.49
CA ALA A 80 -8.24 17.80 -13.81
C ALA A 80 -8.46 16.80 -14.97
N LEU A 81 -8.73 15.53 -14.68
CA LEU A 81 -8.88 14.45 -15.66
C LEU A 81 -7.67 14.31 -16.59
N GLU A 82 -6.47 14.58 -16.06
CA GLU A 82 -5.24 14.35 -16.80
C GLU A 82 -5.07 12.85 -17.09
N PRO A 83 -4.58 12.48 -18.28
CA PRO A 83 -4.22 11.10 -18.56
C PRO A 83 -3.07 10.68 -17.63
N MET A 84 -3.32 9.67 -16.81
CA MET A 84 -2.37 9.09 -15.86
C MET A 84 -1.85 7.75 -16.40
N LEU A 85 -1.16 7.82 -17.54
CA LEU A 85 -0.42 6.73 -18.18
C LEU A 85 0.84 7.29 -18.83
#